data_AF-A0A5A7RBM6-F1
#
_entry.id   AF-A0A5A7RBM6-F1
#
_cell.length_a   1.000
_cell.length_b   1.000
_cell.length_c   1.000
_cell.angle_alpha   90.00
_cell.angle_beta   90.00
_cell.angle_gamma   90.00
#
_symmetry.space_group_name_H-M   'P 1'
#
loop_
_entity.id
_entity.type
_entity.pdbx_description
1 polymer ?
#
loop_
_entity_poly.entity_id
_entity_poly.type
_entity_poly.pdbx_seq_one_letter_code
_entity_poly.pdbx_strand_id
1 'polypeptide(L)'
;SYLEGCNFLTAAVSTPANSLSHSLLLLWGPEAQGDLTRWCQLGGLWTFVALHGAFGLIGFMLRQFELARSVQLRPYNAIAFSGPIAVFVSVFLIYPLGQSGWFFAPSFGVAAIFRFILFFQGFHNWTLNPFHMMGVAGVLGAALLCAIHGATVENTLFEDGDGANTFRAFNPTQAEETYSMVTANRFWSQIFGVAFSNKRWLHFFMFYHVETLFNGTLAVAGRDQESTGFAWWAGNARLINLSVLGFGGIYHALLGPETLEESFPFFGYVWKDRNKMTTILGIHLILLGLGAFLLVLKALYFGGVYDTWAPGGGDVRKITNLTLSPSIIVGYLLKSPFGGEGWIVSVDDLEDIMGGHVWLGSVCILGGIWHILTKPFAWARRALVWSGEAYLSYSLGALSVFGFIACCFVWFNNTAYPSEFYGPTGPEASQAQAFTFLVRDQRLGANVGSAQGPTGLGKYLMRSPTGEVIFGGETMRFWDLRAPWLEPLRGPNGLDLDRLKKDIQPWQERRSAEYMTHAPLGSLNSVGGVATEINAVNYVSPRSWLATSHFVLGFFFFVGHLWHAGRARAAAAGFEKGIDRDFEPVLSMTPLN
;
A
#
# COMPACT_ATOMS: atom_id res chain seq x y z
N SER A 1 8.47 -13.71 35.87
CA SER A 1 7.93 -12.44 36.45
C SER A 1 7.84 -11.40 35.33
N TYR A 2 7.60 -10.09 35.59
CA TYR A 2 7.42 -9.02 34.56
C TYR A 2 8.44 -9.03 33.40
N LEU A 3 9.62 -9.62 33.63
CA LEU A 3 10.73 -9.74 32.67
C LEU A 3 10.80 -11.06 31.88
N GLU A 4 9.95 -12.06 32.13
CA GLU A 4 10.10 -13.41 31.54
C GLU A 4 8.95 -13.85 30.62
N GLY A 5 8.02 -12.98 30.24
CA GLY A 5 6.97 -13.48 29.34
C GLY A 5 5.92 -12.52 28.81
N CYS A 6 6.16 -11.20 28.79
CA CYS A 6 5.24 -10.23 28.17
C CYS A 6 3.76 -10.57 28.39
N ASN A 7 3.36 -10.83 29.64
CA ASN A 7 2.02 -11.34 29.93
C ASN A 7 0.98 -10.20 30.01
N PHE A 8 1.01 -9.28 29.04
CA PHE A 8 0.03 -8.20 28.90
C PHE A 8 -1.36 -8.74 28.52
N LEU A 9 -1.43 -10.00 28.08
CA LEU A 9 -2.64 -10.67 27.63
C LEU A 9 -3.48 -11.28 28.76
N THR A 10 -2.92 -11.76 29.89
CA THR A 10 -3.70 -12.62 30.81
C THR A 10 -3.89 -12.13 32.26
N ALA A 11 -3.11 -11.18 32.78
CA ALA A 11 -3.28 -10.69 34.16
C ALA A 11 -3.58 -9.18 34.24
N ALA A 12 -4.47 -8.78 35.16
CA ALA A 12 -4.60 -7.39 35.54
C ALA A 12 -3.31 -6.96 36.27
N VAL A 13 -2.62 -5.95 35.75
CA VAL A 13 -1.39 -5.35 36.33
C VAL A 13 -1.70 -4.70 37.68
N SER A 14 -2.90 -4.16 37.84
CA SER A 14 -3.44 -3.66 39.12
C SER A 14 -4.95 -3.55 39.02
N THR A 15 -5.67 -3.82 40.11
CA THR A 15 -7.15 -3.77 40.19
C THR A 15 -7.62 -2.57 41.02
N PRO A 16 -8.73 -1.90 40.65
CA PRO A 16 -9.27 -0.79 41.42
C PRO A 16 -9.68 -1.19 42.84
N ALA A 17 -9.65 -0.23 43.76
CA ALA A 17 -10.09 -0.40 45.13
C ALA A 17 -11.59 -0.71 45.22
N ASN A 18 -11.96 -1.67 46.09
CA ASN A 18 -13.36 -1.95 46.46
C ASN A 18 -13.89 -1.00 47.56
N SER A 19 -13.26 0.17 47.71
CA SER A 19 -13.64 1.16 48.71
C SER A 19 -14.82 1.99 48.21
N LEU A 20 -16.01 1.75 48.77
CA LEU A 20 -17.12 2.67 48.65
C LEU A 20 -16.80 3.92 49.49
N SER A 21 -16.88 5.11 48.90
CA SER A 21 -16.86 6.44 49.58
C SER A 21 -15.51 7.17 49.78
N HIS A 22 -14.36 6.64 49.34
CA HIS A 22 -13.07 7.36 49.43
C HIS A 22 -12.44 7.59 48.04
N SER A 23 -12.26 8.85 47.65
CA SER A 23 -11.70 9.23 46.35
C SER A 23 -10.19 9.03 46.26
N LEU A 24 -9.47 9.01 47.38
CA LEU A 24 -8.01 8.83 47.43
C LEU A 24 -7.65 7.86 48.56
N LEU A 25 -6.88 6.82 48.25
CA LEU A 25 -6.36 5.85 49.21
C LEU A 25 -4.86 6.15 49.42
N LEU A 26 -4.53 6.84 50.52
CA LEU A 26 -3.15 7.23 50.82
C LEU A 26 -2.46 6.13 51.65
N LEU A 27 -1.15 5.91 51.42
CA LEU A 27 -0.37 4.91 52.18
C LEU A 27 -0.38 5.20 53.70
N TRP A 28 -0.34 6.48 54.07
CA TRP A 28 -0.44 6.95 55.45
C TRP A 28 -1.89 7.19 55.91
N GLY A 29 -2.89 6.84 55.10
CA GLY A 29 -4.29 6.98 55.45
C GLY A 29 -4.73 6.02 56.56
N PRO A 30 -5.83 6.30 57.26
CA PRO A 30 -6.35 5.45 58.33
C PRO A 30 -6.68 4.02 57.87
N GLU A 31 -6.92 3.82 56.58
CA GLU A 31 -7.23 2.53 55.96
C GLU A 31 -5.98 1.65 55.78
N ALA A 32 -4.84 2.26 55.43
CA ALA A 32 -3.57 1.57 55.13
C ALA A 32 -2.58 1.57 56.31
N GLN A 33 -2.68 2.53 57.24
CA GLN A 33 -1.89 2.61 58.47
C GLN A 33 -0.37 2.56 58.27
N GLY A 34 0.12 3.05 57.12
CA GLY A 34 1.55 3.01 56.78
C GLY A 34 2.04 1.65 56.26
N ASP A 35 1.18 0.63 56.16
CA ASP A 35 1.53 -0.69 55.62
C ASP A 35 1.35 -0.72 54.09
N LEU A 36 2.46 -0.86 53.38
CA LEU A 36 2.49 -0.90 51.91
C LEU A 36 1.77 -2.13 51.34
N THR A 37 1.87 -3.29 52.01
CA THR A 37 1.19 -4.52 51.58
C THR A 37 -0.31 -4.32 51.67
N ARG A 38 -0.76 -3.77 52.80
CA ARG A 38 -2.17 -3.45 53.03
C ARG A 38 -2.68 -2.41 52.03
N TRP A 39 -1.91 -1.36 51.76
CA TRP A 39 -2.25 -0.34 50.76
C TRP A 39 -2.42 -0.92 49.35
N CYS A 40 -1.51 -1.82 48.94
CA CYS A 40 -1.61 -2.53 47.67
C CYS A 40 -2.86 -3.44 47.61
N GLN A 41 -3.14 -4.19 48.68
CA GLN A 41 -4.31 -5.08 48.77
C GLN A 41 -5.64 -4.32 48.72
N LEU A 42 -5.67 -3.09 49.24
CA LEU A 42 -6.85 -2.22 49.21
C LEU A 42 -7.05 -1.53 47.85
N GLY A 43 -6.15 -1.70 46.87
CA GLY A 43 -6.25 -1.10 45.54
C GLY A 43 -5.56 0.27 45.41
N GLY A 44 -4.70 0.63 46.37
CA GLY A 44 -3.96 1.90 46.38
C GLY A 44 -3.02 2.04 45.20
N LEU A 45 -2.38 0.93 44.80
CA LEU A 45 -1.49 0.91 43.64
C LEU A 45 -2.21 1.32 42.34
N TRP A 46 -3.46 0.90 42.14
CA TRP A 46 -4.22 1.25 40.95
C TRP A 46 -4.49 2.76 40.90
N THR A 47 -4.97 3.36 42.00
CA THR A 47 -5.25 4.80 42.04
C THR A 47 -3.98 5.63 41.88
N PHE A 48 -2.87 5.18 42.48
CA PHE A 48 -1.56 5.79 42.30
C PHE A 48 -1.13 5.77 40.83
N VAL A 49 -1.18 4.59 40.17
CA VAL A 49 -0.80 4.44 38.76
C VAL A 49 -1.73 5.23 37.85
N ALA A 50 -3.04 5.24 38.11
CA ALA A 50 -4.01 5.97 37.29
C ALA A 50 -3.75 7.48 37.32
N LEU A 51 -3.54 8.06 38.50
CA LEU A 51 -3.31 9.50 38.65
C LEU A 51 -1.93 9.92 38.12
N HIS A 52 -0.86 9.20 38.50
CA HIS A 52 0.48 9.51 38.02
C HIS A 52 0.65 9.23 36.53
N GLY A 53 -0.03 8.20 36.01
CA GLY A 53 -0.12 7.90 34.59
C GLY A 53 -0.78 9.04 33.80
N ALA A 54 -1.86 9.64 34.32
CA ALA A 54 -2.49 10.80 33.69
C ALA A 54 -1.53 12.00 33.62
N PHE A 55 -0.81 12.32 34.70
CA PHE A 55 0.20 13.37 34.69
C PHE A 55 1.38 13.04 33.76
N GLY A 56 1.80 11.77 33.70
CA GLY A 56 2.84 11.30 32.78
C GLY A 56 2.43 11.47 31.32
N LEU A 57 1.19 11.12 30.97
CA LEU A 57 0.65 11.31 29.61
C LEU A 57 0.55 12.79 29.24
N ILE A 58 0.10 13.64 30.16
CA ILE A 58 0.06 15.10 29.96
C ILE A 58 1.48 15.65 29.81
N GLY A 59 2.42 15.24 30.66
CA GLY A 59 3.83 15.63 30.58
C GLY A 59 4.47 15.18 29.26
N PHE A 60 4.17 13.97 28.80
CA PHE A 60 4.62 13.48 27.50
C PHE A 60 4.03 14.31 26.36
N MET A 61 2.72 14.61 26.38
CA MET A 61 2.08 15.47 25.39
C MET A 61 2.70 16.88 25.37
N LEU A 62 2.93 17.49 26.53
CA LEU A 62 3.59 18.80 26.66
C LEU A 62 5.03 18.75 26.14
N ARG A 63 5.75 17.65 26.40
CA ARG A 63 7.07 17.42 25.82
C ARG A 63 7.01 17.33 24.29
N GLN A 64 5.98 16.72 23.72
CA GLN A 64 5.78 16.72 22.26
C GLN A 64 5.52 18.14 21.72
N PHE A 65 4.83 19.01 22.46
CA PHE A 65 4.70 20.44 22.10
C PHE A 65 6.03 21.17 22.14
N GLU A 66 6.84 20.97 23.19
CA GLU A 66 8.18 21.55 23.29
C GLU A 66 9.09 21.11 22.14
N LEU A 67 9.09 19.81 21.84
CA LEU A 67 9.86 19.25 20.73
C LEU A 67 9.39 19.83 19.39
N ALA A 68 8.08 19.86 19.14
CA ALA A 68 7.52 20.47 17.93
C ALA A 68 7.97 21.93 17.78
N ARG A 69 7.96 22.71 18.87
CA ARG A 69 8.46 24.08 18.86
C ARG A 69 9.97 24.17 18.65
N SER A 70 10.77 23.30 19.28
CA SER A 70 12.23 23.34 19.18
C SER A 70 12.73 22.96 17.79
N VAL A 71 12.01 22.10 17.08
CA VAL A 71 12.33 21.69 15.71
C VAL A 71 11.47 22.38 14.64
N GLN A 72 10.76 23.45 15.00
CA GLN A 72 9.90 24.25 14.10
C GLN A 72 8.83 23.45 13.33
N LEU A 73 8.37 22.33 13.89
CA LEU A 73 7.28 21.51 13.36
C LEU A 73 5.91 22.00 13.87
N ARG A 74 4.86 21.67 13.12
CA ARG A 74 3.48 21.83 13.59
C ARG A 74 3.16 20.80 14.68
N PRO A 75 2.44 21.16 15.75
CA PRO A 75 2.28 20.29 16.93
C PRO A 75 1.21 19.20 16.75
N TYR A 76 1.01 18.69 15.53
CA TYR A 76 -0.05 17.71 15.24
C TYR A 76 0.12 16.41 16.03
N ASN A 77 1.36 15.96 16.24
CA ASN A 77 1.64 14.79 17.08
C ASN A 77 1.19 15.05 18.53
N ALA A 78 1.55 16.22 19.08
CA ALA A 78 1.14 16.62 20.42
C ALA A 78 -0.39 16.75 20.56
N ILE A 79 -1.06 17.32 19.55
CA ILE A 79 -2.53 17.39 19.51
C ILE A 79 -3.16 15.99 19.44
N ALA A 80 -2.59 15.06 18.67
CA ALA A 80 -3.10 13.70 18.59
C ALA A 80 -3.09 12.97 19.95
N PHE A 81 -2.08 13.23 20.79
CA PHE A 81 -2.01 12.69 22.16
C PHE A 81 -3.13 13.18 23.09
N SER A 82 -3.85 14.26 22.74
CA SER A 82 -5.04 14.69 23.49
C SER A 82 -6.18 13.66 23.44
N GLY A 83 -6.29 12.89 22.34
CA GLY A 83 -7.29 11.82 22.20
C GLY A 83 -7.11 10.71 23.24
N PRO A 84 -5.95 10.03 23.29
CA PRO A 84 -5.63 9.05 24.33
C PRO A 84 -5.78 9.58 25.76
N ILE A 85 -5.39 10.84 26.03
CA ILE A 85 -5.58 11.46 27.35
C ILE A 85 -7.08 11.62 27.66
N ALA A 86 -7.88 12.10 26.71
CA ALA A 86 -9.32 12.23 26.89
C ALA A 86 -9.99 10.87 27.15
N VAL A 87 -9.59 9.82 26.42
CA VAL A 87 -10.10 8.45 26.67
C VAL A 87 -9.66 7.93 28.04
N PHE A 88 -8.39 8.09 28.40
CA PHE A 88 -7.89 7.64 29.70
C PHE A 88 -8.60 8.34 30.86
N VAL A 89 -8.69 9.67 30.82
CA VAL A 89 -9.35 10.45 31.88
C VAL A 89 -10.85 10.16 31.94
N SER A 90 -11.53 10.06 30.79
CA SER A 90 -12.98 9.78 30.79
C SER A 90 -13.30 8.37 31.32
N VAL A 91 -12.55 7.35 30.90
CA VAL A 91 -12.84 5.95 31.20
C VAL A 91 -12.28 5.51 32.56
N PHE A 92 -11.05 5.89 32.89
CA PHE A 92 -10.39 5.45 34.12
C PHE A 92 -10.63 6.39 35.30
N LEU A 93 -10.96 7.67 35.08
CA LEU A 93 -11.12 8.63 36.18
C LEU A 93 -12.56 9.15 36.33
N ILE A 94 -13.13 9.73 35.28
CA ILE A 94 -14.44 10.40 35.35
C ILE A 94 -15.56 9.38 35.51
N TYR A 95 -15.60 8.34 34.67
CA TYR A 95 -16.68 7.36 34.69
C TYR A 95 -16.82 6.65 36.06
N PRO A 96 -15.75 6.12 36.69
CA PRO A 96 -15.86 5.44 37.98
C PRO A 96 -16.31 6.38 39.10
N LEU A 97 -15.81 7.62 39.11
CA LEU A 97 -16.27 8.66 40.03
C LEU A 97 -17.75 9.01 39.81
N GLY A 98 -18.19 9.09 38.55
CA GLY A 98 -19.60 9.27 38.19
C GLY A 98 -20.50 8.11 38.62
N GLN A 99 -19.95 6.91 38.79
CA GLN A 99 -20.62 5.73 39.35
C GLN A 99 -20.44 5.61 40.88
N SER A 100 -19.91 6.65 41.54
CA SER A 100 -19.69 6.71 43.00
C SER A 100 -18.64 5.73 43.55
N GLY A 101 -17.70 5.23 42.74
CA GLY A 101 -16.63 4.39 43.25
C GLY A 101 -15.61 3.89 42.23
N TRP A 102 -14.36 3.75 42.66
CA TRP A 102 -13.26 3.21 41.85
C TRP A 102 -13.48 1.76 41.41
N PHE A 103 -14.32 1.01 42.11
CA PHE A 103 -14.74 -0.34 41.73
C PHE A 103 -15.25 -0.43 40.28
N PHE A 104 -15.88 0.63 39.77
CA PHE A 104 -16.39 0.69 38.41
C PHE A 104 -15.32 1.00 37.36
N ALA A 105 -14.05 1.19 37.75
CA ALA A 105 -12.97 1.45 36.82
C ALA A 105 -12.45 0.18 36.14
N PRO A 106 -11.88 0.29 34.92
CA PRO A 106 -11.16 -0.82 34.34
C PRO A 106 -9.89 -1.12 35.14
N SER A 107 -9.60 -2.41 35.37
CA SER A 107 -8.26 -2.79 35.86
C SER A 107 -7.24 -2.62 34.73
N PHE A 108 -5.98 -2.33 35.07
CA PHE A 108 -4.94 -2.17 34.06
C PHE A 108 -4.56 -3.53 33.44
N GLY A 109 -4.55 -3.64 32.12
CA GLY A 109 -4.23 -4.88 31.38
C GLY A 109 -5.25 -5.18 30.28
N VAL A 110 -4.83 -5.80 29.18
CA VAL A 110 -5.68 -5.96 27.98
C VAL A 110 -6.93 -6.76 28.28
N ALA A 111 -6.82 -7.96 28.87
CA ALA A 111 -7.98 -8.78 29.23
C ALA A 111 -8.92 -8.10 30.23
N ALA A 112 -8.38 -7.30 31.15
CA ALA A 112 -9.20 -6.58 32.12
C ALA A 112 -9.99 -5.44 31.48
N ILE A 113 -9.42 -4.73 30.52
CA ILE A 113 -10.11 -3.70 29.74
C ILE A 113 -11.22 -4.33 28.89
N PHE A 114 -10.97 -5.50 28.27
CA PHE A 114 -12.03 -6.24 27.57
C PHE A 114 -13.17 -6.67 28.49
N ARG A 115 -12.87 -7.16 29.69
CA ARG A 115 -13.90 -7.49 30.70
C ARG A 115 -14.68 -6.25 31.13
N PHE A 116 -14.02 -5.12 31.32
CA PHE A 116 -14.67 -3.85 31.59
C PHE A 116 -15.63 -3.43 30.47
N ILE A 117 -15.24 -3.59 29.19
CA ILE A 117 -16.10 -3.25 28.06
C ILE A 117 -17.35 -4.14 28.02
N LEU A 118 -17.21 -5.44 28.29
CA LEU A 118 -18.36 -6.36 28.40
C LEU A 118 -19.27 -5.99 29.58
N PHE A 119 -18.69 -5.61 30.72
CA PHE A 119 -19.42 -5.11 31.88
C PHE A 119 -20.16 -3.80 31.54
N PHE A 120 -19.47 -2.80 30.99
CA PHE A 120 -20.03 -1.52 30.57
C PHE A 120 -21.16 -1.69 29.55
N GLN A 121 -21.01 -2.65 28.63
CA GLN A 121 -22.07 -3.02 27.69
C GLN A 121 -23.32 -3.55 28.42
N GLY A 122 -23.15 -4.45 29.38
CA GLY A 122 -24.26 -5.01 30.15
C GLY A 122 -25.06 -3.98 30.94
N PHE A 123 -24.40 -2.93 31.46
CA PHE A 123 -25.04 -1.90 32.28
C PHE A 123 -25.57 -0.69 31.51
N HIS A 124 -24.93 -0.33 30.38
CA HIS A 124 -25.23 0.91 29.66
C HIS A 124 -25.64 0.71 28.19
N ASN A 125 -25.67 -0.54 27.71
CA ASN A 125 -26.15 -0.93 26.38
C ASN A 125 -25.54 -0.11 25.23
N TRP A 126 -24.26 0.21 25.35
CA TRP A 126 -23.56 1.24 24.58
C TRP A 126 -22.94 0.73 23.25
N THR A 127 -22.68 -0.56 23.10
CA THR A 127 -22.08 -1.18 21.90
C THR A 127 -23.07 -1.46 20.79
N LEU A 128 -24.39 -1.24 20.96
CA LEU A 128 -25.36 -1.38 19.86
C LEU A 128 -25.15 -0.37 18.72
N ASN A 129 -24.25 0.61 18.88
CA ASN A 129 -23.82 1.48 17.80
C ASN A 129 -22.62 0.87 17.03
N PRO A 130 -22.79 0.49 15.75
CA PRO A 130 -21.73 -0.12 14.96
C PRO A 130 -20.52 0.80 14.74
N PHE A 131 -20.70 2.14 14.74
CA PHE A 131 -19.57 3.08 14.68
C PHE A 131 -18.74 3.09 15.96
N HIS A 132 -19.38 2.84 17.11
CA HIS A 132 -18.67 2.73 18.37
C HIS A 132 -17.91 1.40 18.47
N MET A 133 -18.50 0.28 18.05
CA MET A 133 -17.80 -1.01 17.94
C MET A 133 -16.57 -0.93 17.02
N MET A 134 -16.68 -0.23 15.90
CA MET A 134 -15.54 0.05 15.01
C MET A 134 -14.46 0.90 15.71
N GLY A 135 -14.85 1.93 16.48
CA GLY A 135 -13.91 2.75 17.25
C GLY A 135 -13.17 1.98 18.34
N VAL A 136 -13.86 1.13 19.10
CA VAL A 136 -13.27 0.29 20.16
C VAL A 136 -12.35 -0.78 19.58
N ALA A 137 -12.76 -1.46 18.51
CA ALA A 137 -11.91 -2.43 17.80
C ALA A 137 -10.67 -1.76 17.20
N GLY A 138 -10.82 -0.55 16.65
CA GLY A 138 -9.71 0.23 16.09
C GLY A 138 -8.71 0.68 17.15
N VAL A 139 -9.16 1.21 18.29
CA VAL A 139 -8.28 1.68 19.38
C VAL A 139 -7.59 0.51 20.09
N LEU A 140 -8.30 -0.59 20.36
CA LEU A 140 -7.71 -1.76 21.01
C LEU A 140 -6.81 -2.56 20.06
N GLY A 141 -7.16 -2.66 18.78
CA GLY A 141 -6.30 -3.22 17.74
C GLY A 141 -5.02 -2.40 17.56
N ALA A 142 -5.13 -1.07 17.52
CA ALA A 142 -3.97 -0.17 17.49
C ALA A 142 -3.10 -0.33 18.74
N ALA A 143 -3.69 -0.37 19.94
CA ALA A 143 -2.94 -0.55 21.19
C ALA A 143 -2.22 -1.91 21.24
N LEU A 144 -2.87 -3.00 20.79
CA LEU A 144 -2.28 -4.32 20.68
C LEU A 144 -1.10 -4.32 19.70
N LEU A 145 -1.27 -3.69 18.54
CA LEU A 145 -0.24 -3.66 17.49
C LEU A 145 0.91 -2.71 17.84
N CYS A 146 0.66 -1.61 18.55
CA CYS A 146 1.70 -0.77 19.14
C CYS A 146 2.47 -1.50 20.23
N ALA A 147 1.81 -2.32 21.06
CA ALA A 147 2.48 -3.16 22.06
C ALA A 147 3.33 -4.25 21.40
N ILE A 148 2.82 -4.90 20.34
CA ILE A 148 3.58 -5.88 19.54
C ILE A 148 4.76 -5.19 18.84
N HIS A 149 4.58 -3.98 18.32
CA HIS A 149 5.65 -3.20 17.72
C HIS A 149 6.72 -2.82 18.74
N GLY A 150 6.34 -2.28 19.90
CA GLY A 150 7.26 -1.96 20.99
C GLY A 150 8.03 -3.18 21.48
N ALA A 151 7.34 -4.31 21.67
CA ALA A 151 7.96 -5.58 22.01
C ALA A 151 8.89 -6.10 20.89
N THR A 152 8.53 -5.92 19.62
CA THR A 152 9.41 -6.28 18.50
C THR A 152 10.67 -5.41 18.50
N VAL A 153 10.54 -4.10 18.73
CA VAL A 153 11.70 -3.19 18.81
C VAL A 153 12.60 -3.58 19.97
N GLU A 154 12.06 -3.74 21.17
CA GLU A 154 12.83 -4.08 22.37
C GLU A 154 13.53 -5.45 22.27
N ASN A 155 12.84 -6.47 21.75
CA ASN A 155 13.42 -7.81 21.57
C ASN A 155 14.43 -7.88 20.42
N THR A 156 14.50 -6.87 19.55
CA THR A 156 15.41 -6.90 18.41
C THR A 156 16.66 -6.07 18.64
N LEU A 157 16.69 -5.11 19.57
CA LEU A 157 17.89 -4.33 19.88
C LEU A 157 19.07 -5.23 20.31
N PHE A 158 20.27 -4.99 19.78
CA PHE A 158 21.49 -5.66 20.24
C PHE A 158 21.96 -5.06 21.58
N GLU A 159 22.31 -5.92 22.54
CA GLU A 159 23.09 -5.51 23.73
C GLU A 159 24.54 -5.29 23.32
N ASP A 160 25.07 -4.09 23.58
CA ASP A 160 26.48 -3.75 23.36
C ASP A 160 27.12 -3.41 24.74
N GLY A 161 27.75 -4.41 25.38
CA GLY A 161 28.46 -4.28 26.66
C GLY A 161 27.63 -4.43 27.95
N ASP A 162 28.21 -4.04 29.10
CA ASP A 162 27.73 -4.28 30.48
C ASP A 162 26.48 -3.49 30.92
N GLY A 163 25.57 -3.12 29.99
CA GLY A 163 24.30 -2.54 30.40
C GLY A 163 23.31 -2.26 29.28
N ALA A 164 22.06 -2.67 29.48
CA ALA A 164 20.93 -2.28 28.63
C ALA A 164 20.73 -0.76 28.69
N ASN A 165 20.91 -0.05 27.56
CA ASN A 165 20.56 1.36 27.48
C ASN A 165 19.64 1.66 26.28
N THR A 166 18.56 2.39 26.56
CA THR A 166 17.49 2.77 25.62
C THR A 166 17.75 4.11 24.92
N PHE A 167 18.94 4.70 25.06
CA PHE A 167 19.17 6.13 24.74
C PHE A 167 20.52 6.48 24.07
N ARG A 168 21.27 5.53 23.50
CA ARG A 168 22.31 5.93 22.54
C ARG A 168 21.65 6.20 21.19
N ALA A 169 21.53 7.48 20.84
CA ALA A 169 21.02 7.91 19.55
C ALA A 169 21.82 7.24 18.41
N PHE A 170 21.08 6.73 17.42
CA PHE A 170 21.56 6.24 16.12
C PHE A 170 22.81 7.00 15.64
N ASN A 171 23.93 6.30 15.44
CA ASN A 171 25.08 6.88 14.78
C ASN A 171 24.97 6.62 13.26
N PRO A 172 24.84 7.66 12.41
CA PRO A 172 24.72 7.50 10.96
C PRO A 172 25.88 6.77 10.30
N THR A 173 27.02 6.61 10.99
CA THR A 173 28.23 5.97 10.46
C THR A 173 28.50 4.58 11.05
N GLN A 174 27.57 4.00 11.80
CA GLN A 174 27.79 2.66 12.37
C GLN A 174 27.84 1.59 11.27
N ALA A 175 28.77 0.65 11.41
CA ALA A 175 28.99 -0.42 10.43
C ALA A 175 28.04 -1.62 10.62
N GLU A 176 27.52 -1.80 11.85
CA GLU A 176 26.70 -2.95 12.23
C GLU A 176 25.22 -2.58 12.44
N GLU A 177 24.35 -3.58 12.32
CA GLU A 177 22.91 -3.40 12.49
C GLU A 177 22.56 -3.18 13.96
N THR A 178 21.63 -2.27 14.24
CA THR A 178 21.16 -2.01 15.61
C THR A 178 20.12 -3.01 16.09
N TYR A 179 19.70 -3.96 15.24
CA TYR A 179 18.68 -4.93 15.59
C TYR A 179 18.79 -6.30 14.89
N SER A 180 18.33 -7.37 15.54
CA SER A 180 18.37 -8.77 15.06
C SER A 180 17.07 -9.19 14.38
N MET A 181 17.14 -9.44 13.07
CA MET A 181 16.03 -9.96 12.26
C MET A 181 15.66 -11.41 12.64
N VAL A 182 16.63 -12.22 13.09
CA VAL A 182 16.39 -13.58 13.57
C VAL A 182 15.51 -13.56 14.81
N THR A 183 15.75 -12.63 15.73
CA THR A 183 14.95 -12.46 16.94
C THR A 183 13.56 -11.94 16.61
N ALA A 184 13.43 -11.02 15.65
CA ALA A 184 12.15 -10.57 15.13
C ALA A 184 11.32 -11.75 14.58
N ASN A 185 11.91 -12.57 13.71
CA ASN A 185 11.24 -13.73 13.12
C ASN A 185 10.83 -14.77 14.15
N ARG A 186 11.66 -14.99 15.18
CA ARG A 186 11.32 -15.90 16.28
C ARG A 186 10.11 -15.40 17.07
N PHE A 187 10.07 -14.11 17.41
CA PHE A 187 8.94 -13.49 18.09
C PHE A 187 7.65 -13.54 17.25
N TRP A 188 7.71 -13.15 15.98
CA TRP A 188 6.57 -13.17 15.06
C TRP A 188 6.07 -14.59 14.76
N SER A 189 6.98 -15.57 14.67
CA SER A 189 6.61 -16.98 14.48
C SER A 189 5.91 -17.56 15.71
N GLN A 190 6.30 -17.15 16.92
CA GLN A 190 5.68 -17.60 18.16
C GLN A 190 4.27 -17.03 18.35
N ILE A 191 4.01 -15.79 17.93
CA ILE A 191 2.70 -15.15 18.10
C ILE A 191 1.74 -15.46 16.96
N PHE A 192 2.23 -15.49 15.72
CA PHE A 192 1.38 -15.54 14.52
C PHE A 192 1.70 -16.70 13.56
N GLY A 193 2.76 -17.49 13.82
CA GLY A 193 3.19 -18.54 12.89
C GLY A 193 3.78 -18.01 11.58
N VAL A 194 4.20 -16.74 11.55
CA VAL A 194 4.72 -16.06 10.36
C VAL A 194 6.19 -15.70 10.54
N ALA A 195 7.02 -15.96 9.53
CA ALA A 195 8.40 -15.50 9.44
C ALA A 195 8.61 -14.68 8.16
N PHE A 196 9.36 -13.60 8.25
CA PHE A 196 9.73 -12.77 7.12
C PHE A 196 11.01 -13.30 6.48
N SER A 197 11.07 -13.40 5.16
CA SER A 197 12.26 -13.90 4.44
C SER A 197 13.32 -12.81 4.19
N ASN A 198 12.94 -11.53 4.27
CA ASN A 198 13.84 -10.40 4.00
C ASN A 198 13.40 -9.14 4.74
N LYS A 199 14.34 -8.43 5.40
CA LYS A 199 14.13 -7.16 6.12
C LYS A 199 13.54 -6.03 5.25
N ARG A 200 13.82 -6.04 3.93
CA ARG A 200 13.27 -5.07 2.97
C ARG A 200 11.80 -5.35 2.63
N TRP A 201 11.35 -6.61 2.74
CA TRP A 201 9.96 -7.00 2.46
C TRP A 201 8.96 -6.30 3.39
N LEU A 202 9.35 -6.07 4.64
CA LEU A 202 8.57 -5.35 5.65
C LEU A 202 8.48 -3.83 5.38
N HIS A 203 9.46 -3.25 4.67
CA HIS A 203 9.61 -1.80 4.55
C HIS A 203 9.29 -1.22 3.16
N PHE A 204 9.45 -1.99 2.06
CA PHE A 204 9.61 -1.38 0.72
C PHE A 204 8.42 -1.48 -0.25
N PHE A 205 7.49 -2.43 -0.13
CA PHE A 205 6.47 -2.63 -1.18
C PHE A 205 5.39 -1.54 -1.24
N MET A 206 5.11 -0.90 -0.11
CA MET A 206 4.04 0.10 0.01
C MET A 206 4.56 1.53 0.05
N PHE A 207 5.86 1.73 0.32
CA PHE A 207 6.47 3.05 0.44
C PHE A 207 6.34 3.83 -0.88
N TYR A 208 6.76 3.27 -2.01
CA TYR A 208 6.79 4.00 -3.29
C TYR A 208 5.42 4.40 -3.86
N HIS A 209 4.40 3.55 -3.71
CA HIS A 209 3.03 3.87 -4.13
C HIS A 209 2.43 4.99 -3.29
N VAL A 210 2.86 5.09 -2.02
CA VAL A 210 2.47 6.16 -1.12
C VAL A 210 3.26 7.44 -1.46
N GLU A 211 4.55 7.37 -1.73
CA GLU A 211 5.37 8.55 -2.06
C GLU A 211 5.01 9.22 -3.40
N THR A 212 4.60 8.44 -4.41
CA THR A 212 4.17 8.95 -5.74
C THR A 212 3.02 9.98 -5.65
N LEU A 213 2.21 9.93 -4.60
CA LEU A 213 1.09 10.84 -4.39
C LEU A 213 1.45 12.09 -3.55
N PHE A 214 2.62 12.16 -2.92
CA PHE A 214 2.85 13.13 -1.82
C PHE A 214 4.24 13.80 -1.76
N ASN A 215 5.30 13.29 -2.39
CA ASN A 215 6.67 13.72 -2.04
C ASN A 215 7.39 14.60 -3.08
N GLY A 216 7.58 15.89 -2.77
CA GLY A 216 8.36 16.85 -3.58
C GLY A 216 9.82 17.02 -3.15
N THR A 217 10.26 16.38 -2.06
CA THR A 217 11.58 16.60 -1.43
C THR A 217 12.59 15.49 -1.69
N LEU A 218 12.22 14.37 -2.34
CA LEU A 218 13.18 13.31 -2.66
C LEU A 218 14.26 13.74 -3.69
N ALA A 219 14.01 14.83 -4.44
CA ALA A 219 14.95 15.37 -5.43
C ALA A 219 16.19 16.04 -4.80
N VAL A 220 16.19 16.33 -3.49
CA VAL A 220 17.30 17.04 -2.83
C VAL A 220 17.67 16.31 -1.55
N ALA A 221 18.60 15.35 -1.67
CA ALA A 221 19.47 14.87 -0.59
C ALA A 221 18.82 14.68 0.80
N GLY A 222 18.24 13.51 1.06
CA GLY A 222 18.02 13.04 2.44
C GLY A 222 16.76 12.20 2.61
N ARG A 223 16.93 11.05 3.29
CA ARG A 223 15.81 10.34 3.92
C ARG A 223 15.47 11.07 5.22
N ASP A 224 14.67 12.13 5.14
CA ASP A 224 14.24 12.90 6.31
C ASP A 224 12.84 12.47 6.81
N GLN A 225 12.46 12.95 8.00
CA GLN A 225 11.25 12.50 8.71
C GLN A 225 9.95 12.97 8.04
N GLU A 226 9.98 14.03 7.22
CA GLU A 226 8.84 14.47 6.41
C GLU A 226 8.51 13.46 5.30
N SER A 227 9.52 12.78 4.72
CA SER A 227 9.35 11.72 3.72
C SER A 227 8.83 10.37 4.26
N THR A 228 8.75 10.17 5.58
CA THR A 228 8.36 8.87 6.19
C THR A 228 7.08 8.92 7.03
N GLY A 229 6.65 10.12 7.46
CA GLY A 229 5.47 10.29 8.31
C GLY A 229 4.15 9.87 7.63
N PHE A 230 4.00 10.13 6.33
CA PHE A 230 2.78 9.75 5.61
C PHE A 230 2.74 8.25 5.30
N ALA A 231 3.86 7.64 4.88
CA ALA A 231 3.98 6.19 4.74
C ALA A 231 3.70 5.47 6.07
N TRP A 232 4.17 6.01 7.20
CA TRP A 232 3.86 5.51 8.54
C TRP A 232 2.36 5.63 8.85
N TRP A 233 1.73 6.79 8.60
CA TRP A 233 0.31 6.99 8.84
C TRP A 233 -0.55 6.05 7.97
N ALA A 234 -0.25 5.96 6.68
CA ALA A 234 -0.94 5.07 5.74
C ALA A 234 -0.78 3.59 6.14
N GLY A 235 0.41 3.19 6.58
CA GLY A 235 0.68 1.86 7.12
C GLY A 235 -0.16 1.55 8.35
N ASN A 236 -0.17 2.46 9.34
CA ASN A 236 -0.95 2.29 10.57
C ASN A 236 -2.47 2.32 10.32
N ALA A 237 -2.95 3.23 9.47
CA ALA A 237 -4.37 3.30 9.10
C ALA A 237 -4.84 2.00 8.43
N ARG A 238 -4.03 1.42 7.55
CA ARG A 238 -4.32 0.12 6.93
C ARG A 238 -4.26 -1.03 7.93
N LEU A 239 -3.31 -1.00 8.85
CA LEU A 239 -3.19 -2.01 9.89
C LEU A 239 -4.39 -2.01 10.85
N ILE A 240 -4.88 -0.82 11.22
CA ILE A 240 -6.12 -0.64 12.00
C ILE A 240 -7.33 -1.13 11.20
N ASN A 241 -7.42 -0.76 9.92
CA ASN A 241 -8.51 -1.23 9.04
C ASN A 241 -8.52 -2.76 8.92
N LEU A 242 -7.34 -3.39 8.83
CA LEU A 242 -7.23 -4.85 8.78
C LEU A 242 -7.82 -5.52 10.02
N SER A 243 -7.68 -4.91 11.21
CA SER A 243 -8.29 -5.43 12.44
C SER A 243 -9.82 -5.40 12.38
N VAL A 244 -10.41 -4.32 11.83
CA VAL A 244 -11.86 -4.19 11.66
C VAL A 244 -12.40 -5.19 10.64
N LEU A 245 -11.74 -5.29 9.48
CA LEU A 245 -12.10 -6.25 8.43
C LEU A 245 -11.97 -7.70 8.92
N GLY A 246 -10.89 -8.01 9.66
CA GLY A 246 -10.64 -9.32 10.24
C GLY A 246 -11.71 -9.71 11.26
N PHE A 247 -12.07 -8.79 12.17
CA PHE A 247 -13.14 -9.03 13.13
C PHE A 247 -14.48 -9.29 12.45
N GLY A 248 -14.88 -8.44 11.49
CA GLY A 248 -16.10 -8.64 10.71
C GLY A 248 -16.10 -9.98 9.96
N GLY A 249 -14.98 -10.33 9.34
CA GLY A 249 -14.81 -11.61 8.64
C GLY A 249 -14.95 -12.82 9.56
N ILE A 250 -14.28 -12.82 10.72
CA ILE A 250 -14.36 -13.91 11.71
C ILE A 250 -15.79 -14.03 12.25
N TYR A 251 -16.41 -12.91 12.60
CA TYR A 251 -17.80 -12.90 13.07
C TYR A 251 -18.74 -13.52 12.03
N HIS A 252 -18.71 -13.04 10.79
CA HIS A 252 -19.60 -13.55 9.74
C HIS A 252 -19.30 -15.00 9.32
N ALA A 253 -18.06 -15.46 9.46
CA ALA A 253 -17.69 -16.83 9.13
C ALA A 253 -18.05 -17.86 10.21
N LEU A 254 -18.01 -17.48 11.50
CA LEU A 254 -18.14 -18.42 12.62
C LEU A 254 -19.38 -18.24 13.49
N LEU A 255 -19.92 -17.01 13.59
CA LEU A 255 -20.97 -16.65 14.55
C LEU A 255 -22.21 -16.05 13.91
N GLY A 256 -22.04 -15.41 12.75
CA GLY A 256 -23.14 -14.84 11.98
C GLY A 256 -24.07 -15.93 11.42
N PRO A 257 -25.27 -15.54 10.96
CA PRO A 257 -26.18 -16.47 10.29
C PRO A 257 -25.55 -17.01 8.99
N GLU A 258 -25.65 -18.32 8.77
CA GLU A 258 -25.10 -19.00 7.58
C GLU A 258 -25.75 -18.53 6.27
N THR A 259 -27.02 -18.14 6.34
CA THR A 259 -27.82 -17.62 5.23
C THR A 259 -28.49 -16.30 5.65
N LEU A 260 -28.74 -15.42 4.69
CA LEU A 260 -29.23 -14.06 4.95
C LEU A 260 -30.64 -13.80 4.38
N GLU A 261 -31.16 -14.72 3.59
CA GLU A 261 -32.38 -14.59 2.81
C GLU A 261 -33.62 -14.35 3.69
N GLU A 262 -33.68 -15.00 4.85
CA GLU A 262 -34.81 -14.90 5.77
C GLU A 262 -34.66 -13.73 6.75
N SER A 263 -33.50 -13.62 7.40
CA SER A 263 -33.26 -12.64 8.46
C SER A 263 -33.01 -11.23 7.93
N PHE A 264 -32.39 -11.11 6.76
CA PHE A 264 -31.95 -9.84 6.19
C PHE A 264 -32.13 -9.81 4.67
N PRO A 265 -33.38 -9.75 4.14
CA PRO A 265 -33.67 -9.90 2.72
C PRO A 265 -33.00 -8.85 1.81
N PHE A 266 -32.65 -7.68 2.35
CA PHE A 266 -31.83 -6.70 1.64
C PHE A 266 -30.41 -7.21 1.36
N PHE A 267 -29.81 -7.99 2.27
CA PHE A 267 -28.47 -8.56 2.12
C PHE A 267 -28.49 -9.99 1.54
N GLY A 268 -29.55 -10.76 1.75
CA GLY A 268 -29.73 -12.08 1.15
C GLY A 268 -29.86 -12.04 -0.37
N TYR A 269 -29.33 -13.06 -1.05
CA TYR A 269 -29.39 -13.16 -2.51
C TYR A 269 -29.25 -14.61 -2.99
N VAL A 270 -29.89 -14.92 -4.12
CA VAL A 270 -29.67 -16.16 -4.84
C VAL A 270 -28.97 -15.83 -6.16
N TRP A 271 -27.94 -16.60 -6.55
CA TRP A 271 -27.14 -16.33 -7.76
C TRP A 271 -27.94 -16.24 -9.06
N LYS A 272 -29.11 -16.89 -9.10
CA LYS A 272 -30.04 -16.86 -10.25
C LYS A 272 -30.94 -15.62 -10.29
N ASP A 273 -31.05 -14.86 -9.19
CA ASP A 273 -31.75 -13.58 -9.18
C ASP A 273 -30.88 -12.52 -9.89
N ARG A 274 -31.13 -12.41 -11.19
CA ARG A 274 -30.40 -11.49 -12.07
C ARG A 274 -30.58 -10.03 -11.68
N ASN A 275 -31.72 -9.65 -11.08
CA ASN A 275 -31.96 -8.29 -10.67
C ASN A 275 -31.13 -7.94 -9.43
N LYS A 276 -31.10 -8.84 -8.44
CA LYS A 276 -30.26 -8.66 -7.26
C LYS A 276 -28.77 -8.60 -7.63
N MET A 277 -28.33 -9.42 -8.59
CA MET A 277 -26.95 -9.37 -9.10
C MET A 277 -26.60 -8.03 -9.76
N THR A 278 -27.48 -7.48 -10.61
CA THR A 278 -27.22 -6.16 -11.21
C THR A 278 -27.29 -5.02 -10.20
N THR A 279 -28.16 -5.11 -9.19
CA THR A 279 -28.18 -4.13 -8.08
C THR A 279 -26.86 -4.13 -7.29
N ILE A 280 -26.34 -5.31 -6.90
CA ILE A 280 -25.06 -5.41 -6.17
C ILE A 280 -23.90 -4.89 -7.03
N LEU A 281 -23.84 -5.29 -8.31
CA LEU A 281 -22.87 -4.76 -9.27
C LEU A 281 -22.94 -3.24 -9.36
N GLY A 282 -24.15 -2.68 -9.46
CA GLY A 282 -24.35 -1.25 -9.59
C GLY A 282 -23.90 -0.45 -8.36
N ILE A 283 -24.14 -0.97 -7.15
CA ILE A 283 -23.61 -0.39 -5.90
C ILE A 283 -22.08 -0.38 -5.94
N HIS A 284 -21.44 -1.48 -6.31
CA HIS A 284 -19.98 -1.55 -6.39
C HIS A 284 -19.40 -0.60 -7.45
N LEU A 285 -20.06 -0.46 -8.61
CA LEU A 285 -19.64 0.49 -9.64
C LEU A 285 -19.70 1.94 -9.15
N ILE A 286 -20.73 2.32 -8.39
CA ILE A 286 -20.80 3.66 -7.77
C ILE A 286 -19.63 3.86 -6.81
N LEU A 287 -19.35 2.87 -5.94
CA LEU A 287 -18.23 2.95 -4.99
C LEU A 287 -16.87 3.07 -5.70
N LEU A 288 -16.65 2.31 -6.77
CA LEU A 288 -15.45 2.41 -7.60
C LEU A 288 -15.33 3.79 -8.26
N GLY A 289 -16.45 4.33 -8.77
CA GLY A 289 -16.49 5.66 -9.36
C GLY A 289 -16.15 6.76 -8.35
N LEU A 290 -16.67 6.68 -7.13
CA LEU A 290 -16.28 7.56 -6.03
C LEU A 290 -14.79 7.42 -5.70
N GLY A 291 -14.26 6.20 -5.70
CA GLY A 291 -12.83 5.93 -5.53
C GLY A 291 -11.96 6.62 -6.58
N ALA A 292 -12.35 6.60 -7.86
CA ALA A 292 -11.65 7.33 -8.92
C ALA A 292 -11.65 8.85 -8.68
N PHE A 293 -12.78 9.42 -8.22
CA PHE A 293 -12.85 10.84 -7.87
C PHE A 293 -11.99 11.21 -6.65
N LEU A 294 -11.75 10.30 -5.70
CA LEU A 294 -10.83 10.59 -4.58
C LEU A 294 -9.41 10.90 -5.08
N LEU A 295 -8.93 10.21 -6.13
CA LEU A 295 -7.64 10.51 -6.75
C LEU A 295 -7.65 11.90 -7.42
N VAL A 296 -8.73 12.21 -8.16
CA VAL A 296 -8.88 13.53 -8.79
C VAL A 296 -8.91 14.64 -7.73
N LEU A 297 -9.67 14.47 -6.65
CA LEU A 297 -9.72 15.42 -5.55
C LEU A 297 -8.35 15.60 -4.88
N LYS A 298 -7.57 14.52 -4.75
CA LYS A 298 -6.19 14.58 -4.26
C LYS A 298 -5.32 15.48 -5.13
N ALA A 299 -5.36 15.26 -6.44
CA ALA A 299 -4.57 16.00 -7.42
C ALA A 299 -4.96 17.48 -7.56
N LEU A 300 -6.26 17.79 -7.47
CA LEU A 300 -6.78 19.17 -7.60
C LEU A 300 -6.63 19.98 -6.31
N TYR A 301 -7.06 19.41 -5.17
CA TYR A 301 -7.33 20.18 -3.95
C TYR A 301 -6.35 19.85 -2.82
N PHE A 302 -5.96 18.58 -2.65
CA PHE A 302 -5.20 18.11 -1.48
C PHE A 302 -3.70 17.97 -1.77
N GLY A 303 -3.07 19.10 -2.11
CA GLY A 303 -1.61 19.20 -2.23
C GLY A 303 -1.01 18.69 -3.55
N GLY A 304 -1.80 18.14 -4.47
CA GLY A 304 -1.29 17.72 -5.78
C GLY A 304 -0.80 16.28 -5.83
N VAL A 305 -0.01 15.95 -6.85
CA VAL A 305 0.63 14.64 -7.05
C VAL A 305 2.04 14.85 -7.60
N TYR A 306 2.93 13.86 -7.45
CA TYR A 306 4.29 13.96 -7.98
C TYR A 306 4.28 13.95 -9.50
N ASP A 307 4.93 14.93 -10.12
CA ASP A 307 5.14 15.02 -11.55
C ASP A 307 6.64 14.95 -11.87
N THR A 308 7.10 13.84 -12.47
CA THR A 308 8.47 13.72 -12.96
C THR A 308 8.76 14.69 -14.12
N TRP A 309 7.72 15.17 -14.81
CA TRP A 309 7.80 16.09 -15.95
C TRP A 309 7.69 17.57 -15.55
N ALA A 310 7.67 17.87 -14.26
CA ALA A 310 7.64 19.26 -13.79
C ALA A 310 8.83 20.06 -14.36
N PRO A 311 8.61 21.30 -14.83
CA PRO A 311 9.68 22.14 -15.38
C PRO A 311 10.79 22.39 -14.35
N GLY A 312 12.03 22.02 -14.70
CA GLY A 312 13.20 22.17 -13.82
C GLY A 312 13.54 20.92 -12.99
N GLY A 313 12.75 19.84 -13.10
CA GLY A 313 12.96 18.58 -12.39
C GLY A 313 11.69 18.13 -11.66
N GLY A 314 11.57 16.84 -11.39
CA GLY A 314 10.34 16.27 -10.85
C GLY A 314 9.98 16.81 -9.46
N ASP A 315 8.72 17.23 -9.29
CA ASP A 315 8.19 17.86 -8.07
C ASP A 315 6.69 17.58 -7.89
N VAL A 316 6.16 17.77 -6.69
CA VAL A 316 4.73 17.69 -6.42
C VAL A 316 4.05 18.96 -6.88
N ARG A 317 3.05 18.81 -7.76
CA ARG A 317 2.23 19.93 -8.20
C ARG A 317 0.75 19.61 -8.17
N LYS A 318 -0.05 20.65 -7.96
CA LYS A 318 -1.49 20.59 -8.21
C LYS A 318 -1.74 20.53 -9.71
N ILE A 319 -2.70 19.71 -10.10
CA ILE A 319 -3.19 19.68 -11.48
C ILE A 319 -4.36 20.66 -11.55
N THR A 320 -4.29 21.65 -12.42
CA THR A 320 -5.33 22.69 -12.51
C THR A 320 -6.14 22.64 -13.80
N ASN A 321 -5.56 22.07 -14.87
CA ASN A 321 -6.14 22.03 -16.20
C ASN A 321 -6.29 20.58 -16.67
N LEU A 322 -7.36 19.91 -16.24
CA LEU A 322 -7.60 18.51 -16.61
C LEU A 322 -7.92 18.36 -18.11
N THR A 323 -7.41 17.30 -18.73
CA THR A 323 -7.83 16.92 -20.09
C THR A 323 -9.21 16.28 -20.05
N LEU A 324 -10.24 17.06 -20.39
CA LEU A 324 -11.62 16.56 -20.47
C LEU A 324 -12.05 16.24 -21.90
N SER A 325 -11.20 16.49 -22.89
CA SER A 325 -11.53 16.21 -24.29
C SER A 325 -11.68 14.70 -24.53
N PRO A 326 -12.86 14.20 -24.95
CA PRO A 326 -13.06 12.79 -25.19
C PRO A 326 -12.21 12.25 -26.34
N SER A 327 -11.85 13.10 -27.32
CA SER A 327 -11.01 12.67 -28.44
C SER A 327 -9.60 12.27 -28.00
N ILE A 328 -9.07 12.89 -26.94
CA ILE A 328 -7.76 12.57 -26.37
C ILE A 328 -7.89 11.32 -25.49
N ILE A 329 -8.83 11.35 -24.52
CA ILE A 329 -9.00 10.25 -23.55
C ILE A 329 -9.38 8.93 -24.23
N VAL A 330 -10.34 8.95 -25.15
CA VAL A 330 -10.71 7.75 -25.94
C VAL A 330 -9.65 7.45 -26.98
N GLY A 331 -8.90 8.46 -27.44
CA GLY A 331 -7.76 8.29 -28.35
C GLY A 331 -6.76 7.27 -27.83
N TYR A 332 -6.35 7.34 -26.56
CA TYR A 332 -5.46 6.36 -25.94
C TYR A 332 -6.00 4.92 -26.02
N LEU A 333 -7.32 4.72 -25.84
CA LEU A 333 -7.94 3.39 -25.89
C LEU A 333 -7.86 2.75 -27.29
N LEU A 334 -7.70 3.57 -28.33
CA LEU A 334 -7.66 3.14 -29.73
C LEU A 334 -6.23 3.08 -30.30
N LYS A 335 -5.21 3.51 -29.54
CA LYS A 335 -3.81 3.42 -29.96
C LYS A 335 -3.37 1.96 -30.09
N SER A 336 -2.44 1.73 -31.01
CA SER A 336 -1.79 0.43 -31.19
C SER A 336 -0.98 0.05 -29.93
N PRO A 337 -0.97 -1.23 -29.50
CA PRO A 337 -0.16 -1.68 -28.38
C PRO A 337 1.31 -1.95 -28.75
N PHE A 338 1.72 -1.73 -30.01
CA PHE A 338 3.09 -1.97 -30.49
C PHE A 338 4.02 -0.77 -30.22
N GLY A 339 5.32 -0.98 -30.50
CA GLY A 339 6.36 0.05 -30.34
C GLY A 339 6.02 1.37 -31.05
N GLY A 340 6.47 2.49 -30.49
CA GLY A 340 6.11 3.85 -30.90
C GLY A 340 4.72 4.33 -30.46
N GLU A 341 3.77 3.44 -30.19
CA GLU A 341 2.37 3.79 -29.89
C GLU A 341 1.98 3.51 -28.44
N GLY A 342 2.12 2.26 -27.98
CA GLY A 342 2.03 1.89 -26.56
C GLY A 342 0.63 1.92 -25.91
N TRP A 343 -0.47 1.87 -26.68
CA TRP A 343 -1.85 1.86 -26.16
C TRP A 343 -2.07 2.88 -25.02
N ILE A 344 -2.70 2.50 -23.89
CA ILE A 344 -2.84 3.37 -22.71
C ILE A 344 -1.56 3.50 -21.87
N VAL A 345 -0.56 2.63 -22.09
CA VAL A 345 0.73 2.68 -21.37
C VAL A 345 1.52 3.92 -21.77
N SER A 346 1.22 4.51 -22.93
CA SER A 346 1.89 5.71 -23.43
C SER A 346 1.46 7.03 -22.80
N VAL A 347 0.51 7.02 -21.84
CA VAL A 347 0.08 8.27 -21.18
C VAL A 347 1.30 8.94 -20.52
N ASP A 348 1.60 10.17 -20.93
CA ASP A 348 2.85 10.83 -20.60
C ASP A 348 2.70 12.10 -19.74
N ASP A 349 1.48 12.58 -19.48
CA ASP A 349 1.22 13.69 -18.55
C ASP A 349 0.13 13.38 -17.49
N LEU A 350 0.09 14.20 -16.45
CA LEU A 350 -0.83 14.01 -15.31
C LEU A 350 -2.23 14.58 -15.58
N GLU A 351 -2.34 15.55 -16.48
CA GLU A 351 -3.59 16.14 -16.93
C GLU A 351 -4.49 15.10 -17.59
N ASP A 352 -3.91 14.24 -18.42
CA ASP A 352 -4.55 13.11 -19.09
C ASP A 352 -4.89 11.98 -18.12
N ILE A 353 -3.97 11.64 -17.19
CA ILE A 353 -4.27 10.65 -16.14
C ILE A 353 -5.48 11.11 -15.32
N MET A 354 -5.45 12.33 -14.78
CA MET A 354 -6.54 12.85 -13.95
C MET A 354 -7.83 13.04 -14.76
N GLY A 355 -7.74 13.54 -16.00
CA GLY A 355 -8.86 13.64 -16.93
C GLY A 355 -9.52 12.29 -17.22
N GLY A 356 -8.71 11.25 -17.46
CA GLY A 356 -9.18 9.87 -17.63
C GLY A 356 -9.92 9.35 -16.39
N HIS A 357 -9.45 9.68 -15.19
CA HIS A 357 -10.13 9.28 -13.94
C HIS A 357 -11.45 10.04 -13.71
N VAL A 358 -11.60 11.27 -14.19
CA VAL A 358 -12.89 11.98 -14.22
C VAL A 358 -13.89 11.24 -15.13
N TRP A 359 -13.46 10.86 -16.33
CA TRP A 359 -14.29 10.08 -17.26
C TRP A 359 -14.66 8.71 -16.67
N LEU A 360 -13.69 7.97 -16.14
CA LEU A 360 -13.90 6.67 -15.50
C LEU A 360 -14.86 6.78 -14.31
N GLY A 361 -14.64 7.74 -13.42
CA GLY A 361 -15.49 7.99 -12.26
C GLY A 361 -16.94 8.24 -12.67
N SER A 362 -17.14 9.09 -13.67
CA SER A 362 -18.47 9.43 -14.22
C SER A 362 -19.15 8.21 -14.85
N VAL A 363 -18.44 7.46 -15.70
CA VAL A 363 -18.96 6.26 -16.38
C VAL A 363 -19.32 5.18 -15.36
N CYS A 364 -18.51 4.96 -14.34
CA CYS A 364 -18.79 3.99 -13.27
C CYS A 364 -20.03 4.37 -12.46
N ILE A 365 -20.20 5.64 -12.07
CA ILE A 365 -21.39 6.08 -11.33
C ILE A 365 -22.65 5.95 -12.20
N LEU A 366 -22.62 6.45 -13.44
CA LEU A 366 -23.77 6.37 -14.35
C LEU A 366 -24.12 4.93 -14.69
N GLY A 367 -23.11 4.09 -14.98
CA GLY A 367 -23.28 2.66 -15.20
C GLY A 367 -23.81 1.93 -13.96
N GLY A 368 -23.38 2.33 -12.77
CA GLY A 368 -23.87 1.78 -11.52
C GLY A 368 -25.34 2.11 -11.26
N ILE A 369 -25.75 3.36 -11.46
CA ILE A 369 -27.15 3.78 -11.40
C ILE A 369 -27.98 3.00 -12.43
N TRP A 370 -27.49 2.91 -13.67
CA TRP A 370 -28.14 2.13 -14.72
C TRP A 370 -28.37 0.67 -14.30
N HIS A 371 -27.36 -0.01 -13.75
CA HIS A 371 -27.47 -1.41 -13.33
C HIS A 371 -28.37 -1.62 -12.10
N ILE A 372 -28.50 -0.62 -11.22
CA ILE A 372 -29.48 -0.64 -10.12
C ILE A 372 -30.91 -0.52 -10.66
N LEU A 373 -31.13 0.35 -11.64
CA LEU A 373 -32.46 0.69 -12.15
C LEU A 373 -32.96 -0.25 -13.26
N THR A 374 -32.09 -1.09 -13.83
CA THR A 374 -32.42 -1.95 -14.97
C THR A 374 -32.20 -3.43 -14.68
N LYS A 375 -32.77 -4.27 -15.56
CA LYS A 375 -32.63 -5.73 -15.55
C LYS A 375 -31.95 -6.20 -16.83
N PRO A 376 -31.22 -7.32 -16.82
CA PRO A 376 -30.56 -7.83 -18.03
C PRO A 376 -31.53 -8.05 -19.18
N PHE A 377 -31.20 -7.48 -20.35
CA PHE A 377 -31.98 -7.62 -21.57
C PHE A 377 -32.04 -9.08 -22.05
N ALA A 378 -33.01 -9.36 -22.93
CA ALA A 378 -33.25 -10.71 -23.44
C ALA A 378 -32.02 -11.32 -24.15
N TRP A 379 -31.26 -10.53 -24.91
CA TRP A 379 -30.05 -11.01 -25.57
C TRP A 379 -28.96 -11.38 -24.57
N ALA A 380 -28.74 -10.57 -23.53
CA ALA A 380 -27.76 -10.84 -22.48
C ALA A 380 -28.12 -12.11 -21.69
N ARG A 381 -29.41 -12.31 -21.40
CA ARG A 381 -29.91 -13.51 -20.73
C ARG A 381 -29.64 -14.79 -21.53
N ARG A 382 -29.64 -14.73 -22.86
CA ARG A 382 -29.37 -15.88 -23.75
C ARG A 382 -27.88 -16.12 -23.99
N ALA A 383 -27.04 -15.11 -23.85
CA ALA A 383 -25.62 -15.20 -24.16
C ALA A 383 -24.76 -15.71 -22.99
N LEU A 384 -25.22 -15.52 -21.74
CA LEU A 384 -24.42 -15.75 -20.53
C LEU A 384 -24.95 -16.91 -19.67
N VAL A 385 -24.06 -17.47 -18.85
CA VAL A 385 -24.40 -18.44 -17.80
C VAL A 385 -24.63 -17.68 -16.50
N TRP A 386 -25.75 -17.95 -15.81
CA TRP A 386 -26.20 -17.21 -14.62
C TRP A 386 -26.03 -18.06 -13.36
N SER A 387 -24.79 -18.16 -12.88
CA SER A 387 -24.41 -18.88 -11.65
C SER A 387 -23.24 -18.17 -10.96
N GLY A 388 -23.07 -18.40 -9.65
CA GLY A 388 -21.98 -17.80 -8.88
C GLY A 388 -20.59 -18.14 -9.45
N GLU A 389 -20.39 -19.39 -9.89
CA GLU A 389 -19.13 -19.81 -10.51
C GLU A 389 -18.89 -19.15 -11.88
N ALA A 390 -19.93 -18.92 -12.67
CA ALA A 390 -19.81 -18.17 -13.92
C ALA A 390 -19.38 -16.72 -13.64
N TYR A 391 -20.00 -16.04 -12.66
CA TYR A 391 -19.63 -14.68 -12.30
C TYR A 391 -18.20 -14.58 -11.77
N LEU A 392 -17.76 -15.55 -10.94
CA LEU A 392 -16.37 -15.69 -10.53
C LEU A 392 -15.46 -15.80 -11.76
N SER A 393 -15.79 -16.68 -12.72
CA SER A 393 -14.99 -16.86 -13.93
C SER A 393 -14.83 -15.57 -14.75
N TYR A 394 -15.87 -14.74 -14.86
CA TYR A 394 -15.81 -13.47 -15.58
C TYR A 394 -14.86 -12.49 -14.88
N SER A 395 -14.92 -12.41 -13.55
CA SER A 395 -14.02 -11.59 -12.74
C SER A 395 -12.56 -12.07 -12.82
N LEU A 396 -12.32 -13.39 -12.83
CA LEU A 396 -10.97 -13.95 -13.03
C LEU A 396 -10.41 -13.58 -14.41
N GLY A 397 -11.25 -13.62 -15.46
CA GLY A 397 -10.86 -13.20 -16.80
C GLY A 397 -10.47 -11.71 -16.85
N ALA A 398 -11.24 -10.85 -16.19
CA ALA A 398 -10.92 -9.42 -16.08
C ALA A 398 -9.63 -9.17 -15.28
N LEU A 399 -9.46 -9.82 -14.12
CA LEU A 399 -8.24 -9.71 -13.29
C LEU A 399 -6.99 -10.20 -14.01
N SER A 400 -7.10 -11.22 -14.86
CA SER A 400 -6.01 -11.67 -15.70
C SER A 400 -5.51 -10.57 -16.63
N VAL A 401 -6.42 -9.93 -17.37
CA VAL A 401 -6.11 -8.82 -18.26
C VAL A 401 -5.54 -7.64 -17.46
N PHE A 402 -6.10 -7.31 -16.29
CA PHE A 402 -5.55 -6.27 -15.41
C PHE A 402 -4.11 -6.57 -14.98
N GLY A 403 -3.78 -7.83 -14.66
CA GLY A 403 -2.43 -8.25 -14.31
C GLY A 403 -1.43 -8.04 -15.45
N PHE A 404 -1.81 -8.41 -16.69
CA PHE A 404 -0.95 -8.18 -17.87
C PHE A 404 -0.78 -6.70 -18.19
N ILE A 405 -1.85 -5.90 -18.08
CA ILE A 405 -1.77 -4.45 -18.25
C ILE A 405 -0.84 -3.83 -17.20
N ALA A 406 -1.00 -4.18 -15.92
CA ALA A 406 -0.15 -3.69 -14.84
C ALA A 406 1.33 -4.06 -15.05
N CYS A 407 1.61 -5.28 -15.54
CA CYS A 407 2.95 -5.71 -15.90
C CYS A 407 3.58 -4.78 -16.95
N CYS A 408 2.86 -4.47 -18.04
CA CYS A 408 3.37 -3.56 -19.07
C CYS A 408 3.50 -2.11 -18.56
N PHE A 409 2.54 -1.62 -17.77
CA PHE A 409 2.58 -0.27 -17.21
C PHE A 409 3.83 -0.02 -16.39
N VAL A 410 4.11 -0.87 -15.41
CA VAL A 410 5.29 -0.68 -14.53
C VAL A 410 6.61 -0.87 -15.26
N TRP A 411 6.60 -1.66 -16.34
CA TRP A 411 7.79 -1.93 -17.13
C TRP A 411 8.19 -0.76 -18.06
N PHE A 412 7.21 -0.05 -18.63
CA PHE A 412 7.45 0.96 -19.67
C PHE A 412 7.13 2.39 -19.24
N ASN A 413 6.06 2.62 -18.48
CA ASN A 413 5.63 3.97 -18.16
C ASN A 413 6.51 4.57 -17.04
N ASN A 414 6.98 5.80 -17.25
CA ASN A 414 7.74 6.56 -16.27
C ASN A 414 6.98 7.79 -15.73
N THR A 415 5.76 8.05 -16.20
CA THR A 415 4.89 9.12 -15.67
C THR A 415 4.15 8.69 -14.40
N ALA A 416 3.34 7.63 -14.50
CA ALA A 416 2.62 7.02 -13.38
C ALA A 416 3.51 6.17 -12.47
N TYR A 417 4.68 5.76 -12.97
CA TYR A 417 5.74 5.11 -12.20
C TYR A 417 7.05 5.89 -12.33
N PRO A 418 7.21 7.01 -11.61
CA PRO A 418 8.40 7.86 -11.70
C PRO A 418 9.69 7.10 -11.42
N SER A 419 10.69 7.27 -12.27
CA SER A 419 11.96 6.54 -12.15
C SER A 419 12.77 6.96 -10.92
N GLU A 420 12.46 8.11 -10.31
CA GLU A 420 12.96 8.55 -9.01
C GLU A 420 12.56 7.60 -7.88
N PHE A 421 11.41 6.94 -7.97
CA PHE A 421 10.92 6.00 -6.96
C PHE A 421 11.13 4.55 -7.36
N TYR A 422 10.89 4.22 -8.62
CA TYR A 422 10.88 2.83 -9.10
C TYR A 422 12.20 2.40 -9.76
N GLY A 423 13.17 3.32 -9.88
CA GLY A 423 14.36 3.14 -10.71
C GLY A 423 14.06 3.28 -12.21
N PRO A 424 15.08 3.29 -13.07
CA PRO A 424 14.89 3.43 -14.51
C PRO A 424 14.15 2.23 -15.10
N THR A 425 13.41 2.46 -16.19
CA THR A 425 12.93 1.36 -17.03
C THR A 425 14.10 0.68 -17.76
N GLY A 426 13.86 -0.50 -18.33
CA GLY A 426 14.87 -1.17 -19.18
C GLY A 426 15.33 -0.29 -20.36
N PRO A 427 14.40 0.25 -21.17
CA PRO A 427 14.71 1.22 -22.21
C PRO A 427 15.49 2.44 -21.69
N GLU A 428 15.09 2.99 -20.54
CA GLU A 428 15.72 4.17 -19.94
C GLU A 428 17.17 3.93 -19.51
N ALA A 429 17.46 2.82 -18.84
CA ALA A 429 18.81 2.45 -18.44
C ALA A 429 19.73 2.21 -19.66
N SER A 430 19.18 1.62 -20.73
CA SER A 430 19.93 1.39 -21.97
C SER A 430 20.28 2.70 -22.68
N GLN A 431 19.35 3.63 -22.79
CA GLN A 431 19.63 4.96 -23.38
C GLN A 431 20.58 5.77 -22.49
N ALA A 432 20.45 5.65 -21.16
CA ALA A 432 21.35 6.29 -20.20
C ALA A 432 22.81 5.80 -20.35
N GLN A 433 23.02 4.52 -20.66
CA GLN A 433 24.34 3.98 -20.98
C GLN A 433 24.93 4.64 -22.24
N ALA A 434 24.16 4.68 -23.34
CA ALA A 434 24.61 5.28 -24.59
C ALA A 434 24.95 6.76 -24.43
N PHE A 435 24.09 7.50 -23.73
CA PHE A 435 24.31 8.91 -23.42
C PHE A 435 25.58 9.13 -22.58
N THR A 436 25.79 8.33 -21.54
CA THR A 436 26.97 8.45 -20.65
C THR A 436 28.29 8.30 -21.43
N PHE A 437 28.37 7.31 -22.33
CA PHE A 437 29.57 7.11 -23.15
C PHE A 437 29.72 8.16 -24.25
N LEU A 438 28.61 8.64 -24.83
CA LEU A 438 28.63 9.77 -25.76
C LEU A 438 29.25 11.01 -25.11
N VAL A 439 28.77 11.40 -23.92
CA VAL A 439 29.27 12.55 -23.17
C VAL A 439 30.77 12.40 -22.86
N ARG A 440 31.16 11.23 -22.34
CA ARG A 440 32.55 10.94 -22.01
C ARG A 440 33.46 11.11 -23.23
N ASP A 441 33.10 10.48 -24.35
CA ASP A 441 33.96 10.46 -25.53
C ASP A 441 33.99 11.82 -26.24
N GLN A 442 32.88 12.55 -26.22
CA GLN A 442 32.84 13.94 -26.69
C GLN A 442 33.78 14.84 -25.89
N ARG A 443 33.83 14.69 -24.55
CA ARG A 443 34.78 15.40 -23.69
C ARG A 443 36.25 15.02 -23.93
N LEU A 444 36.49 13.79 -24.39
CA LEU A 444 37.81 13.34 -24.85
C LEU A 444 38.15 13.82 -26.27
N GLY A 445 37.27 14.61 -26.91
CA GLY A 445 37.49 15.20 -28.23
C GLY A 445 36.93 14.39 -29.40
N ALA A 446 36.13 13.36 -29.15
CA ALA A 446 35.50 12.58 -30.23
C ALA A 446 34.36 13.38 -30.91
N ASN A 447 34.36 13.38 -32.25
CA ASN A 447 33.24 13.92 -33.03
C ASN A 447 32.10 12.88 -33.10
N VAL A 448 31.23 12.89 -32.10
CA VAL A 448 30.17 11.87 -31.93
C VAL A 448 29.18 11.78 -33.10
N GLY A 449 28.99 12.87 -33.85
CA GLY A 449 28.12 12.90 -35.04
C GLY A 449 28.73 12.31 -36.32
N SER A 450 30.05 12.11 -36.37
CA SER A 450 30.75 11.53 -37.53
C SER A 450 31.55 10.27 -37.19
N ALA A 451 31.48 9.80 -35.94
CA ALA A 451 32.18 8.60 -35.51
C ALA A 451 31.49 7.35 -36.04
N GLN A 452 32.10 6.68 -37.02
CA GLN A 452 31.61 5.41 -37.56
C GLN A 452 31.97 4.25 -36.62
N GLY A 453 30.99 3.38 -36.36
CA GLY A 453 31.16 2.13 -35.65
C GLY A 453 31.62 0.98 -36.58
N PRO A 454 31.98 -0.19 -36.01
CA PRO A 454 32.53 -1.30 -36.79
C PRO A 454 31.59 -1.87 -37.87
N THR A 455 30.27 -1.70 -37.71
CA THR A 455 29.25 -2.20 -38.66
C THR A 455 29.00 -1.24 -39.82
N GLY A 456 29.67 -0.09 -39.85
CA GLY A 456 29.44 0.98 -40.82
C GLY A 456 28.35 1.97 -40.40
N LEU A 457 27.53 1.66 -39.38
CA LEU A 457 26.60 2.59 -38.74
C LEU A 457 27.33 3.57 -37.82
N GLY A 458 26.69 4.68 -37.45
CA GLY A 458 27.26 5.61 -36.47
C GLY A 458 27.38 4.97 -35.09
N LYS A 459 28.54 5.17 -34.43
CA LYS A 459 28.84 4.58 -33.11
C LYS A 459 27.90 5.13 -32.01
N TYR A 460 27.68 6.44 -32.00
CA TYR A 460 26.91 7.12 -30.95
C TYR A 460 25.52 7.55 -31.42
N LEU A 461 25.42 8.00 -32.68
CA LEU A 461 24.18 8.50 -33.27
C LEU A 461 23.93 7.82 -34.62
N MET A 462 22.67 7.50 -34.89
CA MET A 462 22.20 6.95 -36.16
C MET A 462 20.78 7.42 -36.46
N ARG A 463 20.16 6.92 -37.54
CA ARG A 463 18.77 7.22 -37.86
C ARG A 463 17.85 6.06 -37.48
N SER A 464 16.66 6.39 -37.00
CA SER A 464 15.52 5.47 -36.90
C SER A 464 15.08 5.01 -38.31
N PRO A 465 14.18 4.02 -38.40
CA PRO A 465 13.56 3.63 -39.67
C PRO A 465 12.78 4.77 -40.36
N THR A 466 12.33 5.78 -39.60
CA THR A 466 11.56 6.95 -40.10
C THR A 466 12.39 8.23 -40.23
N GLY A 467 13.67 8.17 -39.87
CA GLY A 467 14.66 9.22 -40.17
C GLY A 467 15.06 10.11 -39.00
N GLU A 468 14.43 9.99 -37.82
CA GLU A 468 14.82 10.70 -36.61
C GLU A 468 16.23 10.32 -36.15
N VAL A 469 16.97 11.28 -35.57
CA VAL A 469 18.27 11.03 -34.96
C VAL A 469 18.08 10.34 -33.61
N ILE A 470 18.71 9.18 -33.45
CA ILE A 470 18.60 8.31 -32.28
C ILE A 470 20.00 7.86 -31.82
N PHE A 471 20.10 7.30 -30.62
CA PHE A 471 21.35 6.69 -30.16
C PHE A 471 21.68 5.42 -30.95
N GLY A 472 22.99 5.19 -31.15
CA GLY A 472 23.54 4.04 -31.87
C GLY A 472 23.74 2.79 -31.01
N GLY A 473 24.13 1.69 -31.65
CA GLY A 473 24.32 0.39 -30.99
C GLY A 473 23.01 -0.33 -30.70
N GLU A 474 23.01 -1.30 -29.78
CA GLU A 474 21.82 -2.13 -29.51
C GLU A 474 20.62 -1.35 -28.97
N THR A 475 20.85 -0.17 -28.40
CA THR A 475 19.80 0.71 -27.87
C THR A 475 18.97 1.37 -28.99
N MET A 476 19.31 1.16 -30.27
CA MET A 476 18.48 1.57 -31.41
C MET A 476 17.03 1.05 -31.29
N ARG A 477 16.81 -0.07 -30.61
CA ARG A 477 15.48 -0.66 -30.36
C ARG A 477 14.63 0.13 -29.34
N PHE A 478 15.24 1.03 -28.58
CA PHE A 478 14.62 1.78 -27.49
C PHE A 478 14.48 3.27 -27.82
N TRP A 479 14.47 3.63 -29.10
CA TRP A 479 14.44 5.02 -29.55
C TRP A 479 13.13 5.75 -29.22
N ASP A 480 12.05 5.00 -28.95
CA ASP A 480 10.75 5.49 -28.49
C ASP A 480 10.77 6.06 -27.06
N LEU A 481 11.87 5.84 -26.30
CA LEU A 481 11.98 6.36 -24.94
C LEU A 481 11.81 7.89 -24.92
N ARG A 482 10.95 8.34 -24.01
CA ARG A 482 10.83 9.73 -23.59
C ARG A 482 11.18 9.79 -22.09
N ALA A 483 12.07 10.68 -21.69
CA ALA A 483 12.41 10.87 -20.29
C ALA A 483 12.78 12.33 -19.99
N PRO A 484 12.42 12.89 -18.82
CA PRO A 484 12.62 14.31 -18.53
C PRO A 484 14.09 14.74 -18.57
N TRP A 485 15.02 13.82 -18.30
CA TRP A 485 16.45 14.08 -18.39
C TRP A 485 17.00 14.10 -19.83
N LEU A 486 16.27 13.56 -20.80
CA LEU A 486 16.71 13.44 -22.20
C LEU A 486 15.98 14.41 -23.13
N GLU A 487 14.70 14.70 -22.88
CA GLU A 487 13.87 15.55 -23.74
C GLU A 487 14.44 16.95 -24.04
N PRO A 488 15.16 17.64 -23.12
CA PRO A 488 15.80 18.91 -23.44
C PRO A 488 16.80 18.84 -24.61
N LEU A 489 17.35 17.65 -24.90
CA LEU A 489 18.31 17.41 -25.98
C LEU A 489 17.63 16.97 -27.29
N ARG A 490 16.30 16.88 -27.32
CA ARG A 490 15.52 16.49 -28.50
C ARG A 490 14.99 17.74 -29.23
N GLY A 491 15.17 17.76 -30.54
CA GLY A 491 14.56 18.71 -31.47
C GLY A 491 13.49 18.05 -32.35
N PRO A 492 12.97 18.76 -33.36
CA PRO A 492 11.91 18.24 -34.25
C PRO A 492 12.28 16.96 -35.00
N ASN A 493 13.57 16.70 -35.20
CA ASN A 493 14.10 15.57 -35.97
C ASN A 493 14.78 14.50 -35.07
N GLY A 494 14.42 14.42 -33.79
CA GLY A 494 15.10 13.53 -32.82
C GLY A 494 16.20 14.25 -32.04
N LEU A 495 17.26 13.55 -31.66
CA LEU A 495 18.37 14.12 -30.88
C LEU A 495 19.08 15.23 -31.67
N ASP A 496 19.24 16.39 -31.04
CA ASP A 496 19.84 17.57 -31.65
C ASP A 496 21.37 17.59 -31.39
N LEU A 497 22.15 17.54 -32.48
CA LEU A 497 23.61 17.51 -32.40
C LEU A 497 24.22 18.78 -31.80
N ASP A 498 23.61 19.95 -32.03
CA ASP A 498 24.11 21.21 -31.48
C ASP A 498 23.84 21.28 -29.97
N ARG A 499 22.67 20.80 -29.53
CA ARG A 499 22.36 20.68 -28.10
C ARG A 499 23.25 19.65 -27.40
N LEU A 500 23.49 18.50 -28.02
CA LEU A 500 24.43 17.50 -27.50
C LEU A 500 25.86 18.06 -27.34
N LYS A 501 26.25 19.02 -28.18
CA LYS A 501 27.56 19.67 -28.10
C LYS A 501 27.67 20.71 -27.00
N LYS A 502 26.59 21.45 -26.73
CA LYS A 502 26.67 22.71 -25.95
C LYS A 502 25.82 22.74 -24.69
N ASP A 503 24.73 21.96 -24.65
CA ASP A 503 23.65 22.16 -23.69
C ASP A 503 23.51 21.01 -22.68
N ILE A 504 24.39 20.01 -22.73
CA ILE A 504 24.40 18.92 -21.75
C ILE A 504 24.73 19.47 -20.36
N GLN A 505 23.85 19.19 -19.40
CA GLN A 505 23.96 19.65 -18.03
C GLN A 505 24.56 18.58 -17.11
N PRO A 506 25.34 18.96 -16.08
CA PRO A 506 25.91 17.99 -15.13
C PRO A 506 24.86 17.13 -14.40
N TRP A 507 23.62 17.62 -14.22
CA TRP A 507 22.56 16.83 -13.60
C TRP A 507 22.04 15.72 -14.52
N GLN A 508 22.04 15.93 -15.85
CA GLN A 508 21.70 14.90 -16.84
C GLN A 508 22.76 13.79 -16.82
N GLU A 509 24.04 14.16 -16.73
CA GLU A 509 25.16 13.21 -16.62
C GLU A 509 25.09 12.37 -15.34
N ARG A 510 24.78 12.99 -14.19
CA ARG A 510 24.58 12.26 -12.94
C ARG A 510 23.40 11.30 -13.04
N ARG A 511 22.27 11.77 -13.58
CA ARG A 511 21.06 10.98 -13.76
C ARG A 511 21.29 9.79 -14.69
N SER A 512 21.97 9.99 -15.81
CA SER A 512 22.29 8.91 -16.74
C SER A 512 23.27 7.90 -16.15
N ALA A 513 24.28 8.36 -15.40
CA ALA A 513 25.22 7.48 -14.72
C ALA A 513 24.53 6.65 -13.62
N GLU A 514 23.63 7.25 -12.86
CA GLU A 514 22.77 6.55 -11.89
C GLU A 514 21.90 5.50 -12.59
N TYR A 515 21.21 5.88 -13.66
CA TYR A 515 20.27 4.99 -14.34
C TYR A 515 20.96 3.86 -15.10
N MET A 516 22.13 4.08 -15.70
CA MET A 516 22.87 2.98 -16.33
C MET A 516 23.38 1.98 -15.29
N THR A 517 23.70 2.42 -14.07
CA THR A 517 24.22 1.55 -12.98
C THR A 517 23.11 0.89 -12.16
N HIS A 518 21.86 1.33 -12.33
CA HIS A 518 20.66 0.75 -11.71
C HIS A 518 19.71 0.17 -12.77
N ALA A 519 20.26 -0.37 -13.85
CA ALA A 519 19.48 -1.09 -14.85
C ALA A 519 18.69 -2.23 -14.19
N PRO A 520 17.46 -2.56 -14.63
CA PRO A 520 16.57 -3.51 -13.97
C PRO A 520 16.95 -4.99 -14.20
N LEU A 521 18.24 -5.32 -14.01
CA LEU A 521 18.82 -6.65 -14.12
C LEU A 521 19.39 -7.08 -12.76
N GLY A 522 19.10 -8.32 -12.40
CA GLY A 522 19.67 -8.96 -11.23
C GLY A 522 19.16 -10.39 -11.09
N SER A 523 19.84 -11.18 -10.26
CA SER A 523 19.51 -12.57 -10.01
C SER A 523 18.37 -12.72 -8.99
N LEU A 524 17.79 -13.92 -8.91
CA LEU A 524 16.73 -14.23 -7.94
C LEU A 524 17.18 -14.05 -6.48
N ASN A 525 18.45 -14.32 -6.18
CA ASN A 525 19.05 -14.09 -4.85
C ASN A 525 19.52 -12.63 -4.63
N SER A 526 19.05 -11.70 -5.48
CA SER A 526 19.28 -10.25 -5.40
C SER A 526 20.71 -9.78 -5.65
N VAL A 527 21.47 -10.48 -6.48
CA VAL A 527 22.76 -9.99 -6.99
C VAL A 527 22.48 -9.11 -8.20
N GLY A 528 22.77 -7.82 -8.09
CA GLY A 528 22.51 -6.83 -9.13
C GLY A 528 23.56 -6.89 -10.24
N GLY A 529 23.11 -6.65 -11.47
CA GLY A 529 23.97 -6.70 -12.66
C GLY A 529 23.60 -7.83 -13.62
N VAL A 530 24.51 -8.13 -14.53
CA VAL A 530 24.34 -9.18 -15.54
C VAL A 530 24.46 -10.58 -14.91
N ALA A 531 24.02 -11.62 -15.63
CA ALA A 531 24.04 -12.99 -15.12
C ALA A 531 25.45 -13.53 -14.79
N THR A 532 26.50 -12.94 -15.35
CA THR A 532 27.91 -13.28 -15.11
C THR A 532 28.57 -12.40 -14.06
N GLU A 533 27.82 -11.50 -13.41
CA GLU A 533 28.35 -10.60 -12.39
C GLU A 533 28.71 -11.37 -11.12
N ILE A 534 29.80 -10.97 -10.46
CA ILE A 534 30.19 -11.54 -9.16
C ILE A 534 29.26 -11.03 -8.05
N ASN A 535 29.19 -11.76 -6.95
CA ASN A 535 28.44 -11.31 -5.77
C ASN A 535 29.08 -10.05 -5.17
N ALA A 536 28.49 -8.88 -5.45
CA ALA A 536 28.97 -7.59 -4.93
C ALA A 536 27.81 -6.64 -4.56
N VAL A 537 26.86 -6.43 -5.47
CA VAL A 537 25.78 -5.44 -5.30
C VAL A 537 24.47 -6.14 -4.99
N ASN A 538 23.81 -5.77 -3.88
CA ASN A 538 22.49 -6.30 -3.51
C ASN A 538 21.34 -5.44 -4.08
N TYR A 539 20.94 -5.73 -5.32
CA TYR A 539 19.96 -4.94 -6.06
C TYR A 539 19.15 -5.80 -7.05
N VAL A 540 17.83 -5.61 -7.04
CA VAL A 540 16.91 -5.96 -8.13
C VAL A 540 15.88 -4.85 -8.18
N SER A 541 15.62 -4.32 -9.38
CA SER A 541 14.68 -3.21 -9.55
C SER A 541 13.27 -3.57 -9.06
N PRO A 542 12.56 -2.65 -8.38
CA PRO A 542 11.13 -2.79 -8.11
C PRO A 542 10.30 -3.07 -9.36
N ARG A 543 10.69 -2.51 -10.53
CA ARG A 543 10.01 -2.78 -11.80
C ARG A 543 10.06 -4.26 -12.18
N SER A 544 11.21 -4.92 -11.99
CA SER A 544 11.36 -6.35 -12.25
C SER A 544 10.49 -7.19 -11.31
N TRP A 545 10.47 -6.86 -10.00
CA TRP A 545 9.61 -7.55 -9.04
C TRP A 545 8.12 -7.38 -9.35
N LEU A 546 7.68 -6.15 -9.63
CA LEU A 546 6.28 -5.85 -9.92
C LEU A 546 5.84 -6.48 -11.24
N ALA A 547 6.62 -6.33 -12.31
CA ALA A 547 6.27 -6.90 -13.62
C ALA A 547 6.18 -8.43 -13.55
N THR A 548 7.20 -9.10 -12.98
CA THR A 548 7.22 -10.57 -12.90
C THR A 548 6.09 -11.13 -12.02
N SER A 549 5.83 -10.53 -10.85
CA SER A 549 4.74 -10.95 -9.98
C SER A 549 3.36 -10.76 -10.63
N HIS A 550 3.10 -9.61 -11.24
CA HIS A 550 1.80 -9.34 -11.88
C HIS A 550 1.59 -10.19 -13.14
N PHE A 551 2.66 -10.51 -13.88
CA PHE A 551 2.58 -11.44 -15.00
C PHE A 551 2.19 -12.84 -14.53
N VAL A 552 2.86 -13.37 -13.50
CA VAL A 552 2.56 -14.71 -12.95
C VAL A 552 1.14 -14.76 -12.40
N LEU A 553 0.71 -13.74 -11.65
CA LEU A 553 -0.67 -13.61 -11.18
C LEU A 553 -1.65 -13.57 -12.35
N GLY A 554 -1.41 -12.70 -13.33
CA GLY A 554 -2.26 -12.57 -14.53
C GLY A 554 -2.42 -13.88 -15.29
N PHE A 555 -1.35 -14.66 -15.40
CA PHE A 555 -1.37 -15.99 -15.99
C PHE A 555 -2.22 -16.98 -15.18
N PHE A 556 -2.03 -17.08 -13.87
CA PHE A 556 -2.84 -18.01 -13.05
C PHE A 556 -4.31 -17.58 -12.94
N PHE A 557 -4.60 -16.28 -12.97
CA PHE A 557 -5.98 -15.78 -13.12
C PHE A 557 -6.60 -16.20 -14.45
N PHE A 558 -5.83 -16.23 -15.55
CA PHE A 558 -6.29 -16.74 -16.83
C PHE A 558 -6.60 -18.24 -16.77
N VAL A 559 -5.71 -19.04 -16.19
CA VAL A 559 -5.93 -20.48 -16.00
C VAL A 559 -7.18 -20.73 -15.15
N GLY A 560 -7.34 -19.97 -14.05
CA GLY A 560 -8.54 -20.01 -13.21
C GLY A 560 -9.82 -19.62 -13.96
N HIS A 561 -9.73 -18.61 -14.84
CA HIS A 561 -10.84 -18.24 -15.73
C HIS A 561 -11.25 -19.42 -16.63
N LEU A 562 -10.31 -20.05 -17.35
CA LEU A 562 -10.59 -21.19 -18.22
C LEU A 562 -11.23 -22.35 -17.44
N TRP A 563 -10.67 -22.68 -16.28
CA TRP A 563 -11.17 -23.73 -15.41
C TRP A 563 -12.63 -23.47 -14.97
N HIS A 564 -12.89 -22.31 -14.35
CA HIS A 564 -14.21 -22.01 -13.80
C HIS A 564 -15.24 -21.70 -14.89
N ALA A 565 -14.87 -21.08 -16.01
CA ALA A 565 -15.80 -20.84 -17.12
C ALA A 565 -16.22 -22.17 -17.77
N GLY A 566 -15.27 -23.09 -17.98
CA GLY A 566 -15.53 -24.43 -18.48
C GLY A 566 -16.42 -25.24 -17.55
N ARG A 567 -16.08 -25.28 -16.25
CA ARG A 567 -16.86 -25.98 -15.23
C ARG A 567 -18.26 -25.39 -15.05
N ALA A 568 -18.40 -24.06 -15.01
CA ALA A 568 -19.70 -23.41 -14.89
C ALA A 568 -20.61 -23.71 -16.08
N ARG A 569 -20.06 -23.79 -17.30
CA ARG A 569 -20.81 -24.18 -18.49
C ARG A 569 -21.24 -25.64 -18.45
N ALA A 570 -20.32 -26.55 -18.09
CA ALA A 570 -20.63 -27.97 -17.94
C ALA A 570 -21.70 -28.22 -16.86
N ALA A 571 -21.60 -27.54 -15.72
CA ALA A 571 -22.54 -27.64 -14.61
C ALA A 571 -23.92 -27.07 -14.96
N ALA A 572 -23.96 -25.97 -15.72
CA ALA A 572 -25.23 -25.43 -16.22
C ALA A 572 -25.91 -26.35 -17.22
N ALA A 573 -25.14 -27.15 -17.96
CA ALA A 573 -25.64 -28.15 -18.91
C ALA A 573 -25.86 -29.55 -18.30
N GLY A 574 -25.40 -29.79 -17.07
CA GLY A 574 -25.71 -30.97 -16.27
C GLY A 574 -24.81 -32.20 -16.50
N PHE A 575 -23.59 -32.02 -17.04
CA PHE A 575 -22.65 -33.12 -17.31
C PHE A 575 -21.28 -32.93 -16.65
N GLU A 576 -21.15 -32.04 -15.67
CA GLU A 576 -19.88 -31.76 -14.98
C GLU A 576 -19.34 -32.94 -14.17
N LYS A 577 -20.19 -33.93 -13.87
CA LYS A 577 -19.83 -35.13 -13.08
C LYS A 577 -19.46 -36.34 -13.95
N GLY A 578 -19.51 -36.20 -15.26
CA GLY A 578 -19.24 -37.28 -16.21
C GLY A 578 -20.37 -37.47 -17.22
N ILE A 579 -20.12 -38.38 -18.16
CA ILE A 579 -21.07 -38.74 -19.22
C ILE A 579 -22.10 -39.72 -18.64
N ASP A 580 -23.37 -39.49 -18.94
CA ASP A 580 -24.43 -40.46 -18.65
C ASP A 580 -24.23 -41.72 -19.50
N ARG A 581 -24.07 -42.87 -18.83
CA ARG A 581 -23.82 -44.14 -19.51
C ARG A 581 -25.00 -44.61 -20.33
N ASP A 582 -26.22 -44.19 -19.99
CA ASP A 582 -27.44 -44.57 -20.71
C ASP A 582 -27.69 -43.63 -21.90
N PHE A 583 -27.09 -42.43 -21.90
CA PHE A 583 -27.30 -41.38 -22.90
C PHE A 583 -25.99 -40.73 -23.37
N GLU A 584 -25.01 -41.53 -23.80
CA GLU A 584 -23.76 -41.02 -24.36
C GLU A 584 -24.01 -40.28 -25.70
N PRO A 585 -23.81 -38.95 -25.79
CA PRO A 585 -24.22 -38.19 -26.98
C PRO A 585 -23.50 -38.62 -28.26
N VAL A 586 -22.25 -39.08 -28.13
CA VAL A 586 -21.42 -39.52 -29.27
C VAL A 586 -22.04 -40.75 -29.96
N LEU A 587 -22.69 -41.64 -29.22
CA LEU A 587 -23.36 -42.83 -29.79
C LEU A 587 -24.61 -42.49 -30.62
N SER A 588 -25.18 -41.29 -30.43
CA SER A 588 -26.29 -40.79 -31.24
C SER A 588 -25.86 -40.00 -32.47
N MET A 589 -24.55 -39.74 -32.63
CA MET A 589 -24.01 -39.03 -33.80
C MET A 589 -23.74 -40.00 -34.95
N THR A 590 -23.87 -39.52 -36.18
CA THR A 590 -23.47 -40.29 -37.38
C THR A 590 -21.96 -40.56 -37.32
N PRO A 591 -21.51 -41.81 -37.55
CA PRO A 591 -20.09 -42.11 -37.70
C PRO A 591 -19.45 -41.23 -38.79
N LEU A 592 -18.19 -40.87 -38.57
CA LEU A 592 -17.47 -40.00 -39.51
C LEU A 592 -16.98 -40.73 -40.77
N ASN A 593 -17.11 -42.07 -40.84
CA ASN A 593 -16.61 -42.92 -41.92
C ASN A 593 -17.74 -43.60 -42.69
#